data_AF-I1R605-F1
#
_entry.id   AF-I1R605-F1
#
_cell.length_a   1.000
_cell.length_b   1.000
_cell.length_c   1.000
_cell.angle_alpha   90.00
_cell.angle_beta   90.00
_cell.angle_gamma   90.00
#
_symmetry.space_group_name_H-M   'P 1'
#
loop_
_entity.id
_entity.type
_entity.pdbx_description
1 polymer ?
#
loop_
_entity_poly.entity_id
_entity_poly.type
_entity_poly.pdbx_seq_one_letter_code
_entity_poly.pdbx_strand_id
1 'polypeptide(L)'
;ILHTIFFHRTLSLVRPKDVDCDFFEITYVQCGLPELEKEVDEKINQFVAWVEKHPNRSSQVCLSFFDEKNKLPSWFGNKTERIYWEQWFINLHVISPKRHSKSHSSKALTNIGGQALEESSSRRAALESSIHEVLFQIINFANEKKDHIPPIPDRIFNHEISIPR
;
A
#
# COMPACT_ATOMS: atom_id res chain seq x y z
N ILE A 1 -0.01 4.53 -2.96
CA ILE A 1 -0.82 3.30 -3.20
C ILE A 1 -2.02 3.24 -2.26
N LEU A 2 -1.86 2.94 -0.96
CA LEU A 2 -3.02 2.84 -0.04
C LEU A 2 -3.84 4.14 0.00
N HIS A 3 -3.19 5.30 0.22
CA HIS A 3 -3.87 6.60 0.17
C HIS A 3 -4.61 6.86 -1.15
N THR A 4 -4.02 6.46 -2.28
CA THR A 4 -4.64 6.57 -3.60
C THR A 4 -5.92 5.74 -3.67
N ILE A 5 -5.89 4.47 -3.23
CA ILE A 5 -7.09 3.62 -3.20
C ILE A 5 -8.16 4.24 -2.29
N PHE A 6 -7.78 4.69 -1.09
CA PHE A 6 -8.72 5.35 -0.18
C PHE A 6 -9.32 6.62 -0.78
N PHE A 7 -8.53 7.46 -1.46
CA PHE A 7 -9.02 8.66 -2.11
C PHE A 7 -10.09 8.33 -3.16
N HIS A 8 -9.88 7.28 -3.95
CA HIS A 8 -10.84 6.82 -4.96
C HIS A 8 -12.04 6.02 -4.41
N ARG A 9 -12.05 5.71 -3.11
CA ARG A 9 -13.13 4.99 -2.42
C ARG A 9 -13.76 5.77 -1.28
N THR A 10 -13.23 6.94 -0.95
CA THR A 10 -13.86 7.84 0.00
C THR A 10 -14.83 8.73 -0.75
N LEU A 11 -16.10 8.36 -0.71
CA LEU A 11 -17.19 9.07 -1.38
C LEU A 11 -17.87 10.12 -0.48
N SER A 12 -17.48 10.18 0.79
CA SER A 12 -17.91 11.22 1.74
C SER A 12 -17.12 12.52 1.53
N LEU A 13 -17.56 13.60 2.17
CA LEU A 13 -16.87 14.89 2.09
C LEU A 13 -15.48 14.79 2.75
N VAL A 14 -14.44 15.02 1.95
CA VAL A 14 -13.04 15.06 2.37
C VAL A 14 -12.38 16.36 1.93
N ARG A 15 -11.25 16.70 2.55
CA ARG A 15 -10.37 17.79 2.11
C ARG A 15 -9.12 17.17 1.50
N PRO A 16 -9.07 17.01 0.17
CA PRO A 16 -7.93 16.40 -0.49
C PRO A 16 -6.65 17.17 -0.17
N LYS A 17 -5.56 16.43 0.05
CA LYS A 17 -4.23 16.99 0.29
C LYS A 17 -3.24 16.34 -0.66
N ASP A 18 -2.57 17.16 -1.46
CA ASP A 18 -1.47 16.72 -2.29
C ASP A 18 -0.23 16.47 -1.42
N VAL A 19 0.45 15.35 -1.68
CA VAL A 19 1.67 14.94 -0.98
C VAL A 19 2.70 14.50 -1.99
N ASP A 20 3.84 15.16 -1.98
CA ASP A 20 5.01 14.78 -2.77
C ASP A 20 5.75 13.64 -2.08
N CYS A 21 6.12 12.62 -2.86
CA CYS A 21 6.91 11.51 -2.35
C CYS A 21 8.38 11.93 -2.17
N ASP A 22 8.95 11.69 -0.99
CA ASP A 22 10.34 12.08 -0.70
C ASP A 22 11.38 11.43 -1.64
N PHE A 23 11.07 10.26 -2.20
CA PHE A 23 12.01 9.43 -2.95
C PHE A 23 11.71 9.31 -4.44
N PHE A 24 10.58 9.82 -4.90
CA PHE A 24 10.15 9.66 -6.30
C PHE A 24 9.50 10.95 -6.77
N GLU A 25 9.58 11.25 -8.06
CA GLU A 25 8.87 12.40 -8.67
C GLU A 25 7.36 12.10 -8.82
N ILE A 26 6.73 11.72 -7.70
CA ILE A 26 5.35 11.26 -7.61
C ILE A 26 4.62 12.11 -6.58
N THR A 27 3.58 12.81 -7.02
CA THR A 27 2.58 13.43 -6.14
C THR A 27 1.37 12.50 -6.03
N TYR A 28 0.93 12.22 -4.81
CA TYR A 28 -0.30 11.46 -4.55
C TYR A 28 -1.24 12.23 -3.63
N VAL A 29 -2.52 11.87 -3.64
CA VAL A 29 -3.56 12.55 -2.86
C VAL A 29 -3.93 11.74 -1.62
N GLN A 30 -4.03 12.42 -0.48
CA GLN A 30 -4.60 11.91 0.77
C GLN A 30 -6.01 12.47 0.99
N CYS A 31 -6.85 11.74 1.73
CA CYS A 31 -8.19 12.20 2.09
C CYS A 31 -8.21 13.38 3.10
N GLY A 32 -7.07 13.75 3.70
CA GLY A 32 -7.03 14.79 4.74
C GLY A 32 -7.78 14.38 6.01
N LEU A 33 -7.78 13.08 6.33
CA LEU A 33 -8.46 12.48 7.47
C LEU A 33 -7.40 11.96 8.46
N PRO A 34 -7.13 12.66 9.57
CA PRO A 34 -6.01 12.32 10.47
C PRO A 34 -6.06 10.90 11.03
N GLU A 35 -7.26 10.39 11.33
CA GLU A 35 -7.44 9.03 11.86
C GLU A 35 -7.07 7.97 10.82
N LEU A 36 -7.50 8.16 9.57
CA LEU A 36 -7.18 7.28 8.46
C LEU A 36 -5.67 7.35 8.11
N GLU A 37 -5.10 8.54 8.10
CA GLU A 37 -3.66 8.73 7.89
C GLU A 37 -2.83 7.99 8.93
N LYS A 38 -3.21 8.14 10.21
CA LYS A 38 -2.57 7.42 11.30
C LYS A 38 -2.70 5.90 11.17
N GLU A 39 -3.88 5.38 10.81
CA GLU A 39 -4.07 3.95 10.60
C GLU A 39 -3.17 3.42 9.47
N VAL A 40 -3.11 4.14 8.35
CA VAL A 40 -2.26 3.77 7.21
C VAL A 40 -0.79 3.73 7.64
N ASP A 41 -0.31 4.74 8.36
CA ASP A 41 1.08 4.80 8.85
C ASP A 41 1.38 3.66 9.83
N GLU A 42 0.46 3.36 10.76
CA GLU A 42 0.61 2.23 11.69
C GLU A 42 0.73 0.90 10.95
N LYS A 43 -0.08 0.69 9.91
CA LYS A 43 -0.06 -0.54 9.09
C LYS A 43 1.20 -0.63 8.22
N ILE A 44 1.68 0.49 7.68
CA ILE A 44 2.96 0.56 6.97
C ILE A 44 4.10 0.18 7.91
N ASN A 45 4.13 0.73 9.13
CA ASN A 45 5.16 0.42 10.12
C ASN A 45 5.17 -1.06 10.51
N GLN A 46 3.98 -1.65 10.71
CA GLN A 46 3.86 -3.10 10.97
C GLN A 46 4.37 -3.94 9.78
N PHE A 47 4.07 -3.53 8.54
CA PHE A 47 4.57 -4.19 7.34
C PHE A 47 6.10 -4.08 7.21
N VAL A 48 6.68 -2.90 7.46
CA VAL A 48 8.14 -2.70 7.46
C VAL A 48 8.81 -3.62 8.48
N ALA A 49 8.29 -3.68 9.71
CA ALA A 49 8.80 -4.58 10.74
C ALA A 49 8.68 -6.07 10.35
N TRP A 50 7.65 -6.45 9.59
CA TRP A 50 7.54 -7.81 9.04
C TRP A 50 8.59 -8.08 7.95
N VAL A 51 8.81 -7.14 7.04
CA VAL A 51 9.81 -7.24 5.96
C VAL A 51 11.23 -7.40 6.52
N GLU A 52 11.56 -6.65 7.57
CA GLU A 52 12.87 -6.75 8.24
C GLU A 52 13.13 -8.16 8.80
N LYS A 53 12.09 -8.82 9.31
CA LYS A 53 12.15 -10.20 9.82
C LYS A 53 12.14 -11.25 8.70
N HIS A 54 11.67 -10.89 7.51
CA HIS A 54 11.50 -11.78 6.36
C HIS A 54 12.16 -11.20 5.09
N PRO A 55 13.48 -10.98 5.10
CA PRO A 55 14.17 -10.33 4.00
C PRO A 55 14.02 -11.13 2.70
N ASN A 56 13.82 -10.43 1.57
CA ASN A 56 13.69 -11.00 0.23
C ASN A 56 12.51 -11.98 0.04
N ARG A 57 11.49 -11.91 0.91
CA ARG A 57 10.26 -12.69 0.78
C ARG A 57 9.22 -11.89 0.00
N SER A 58 8.62 -12.51 -1.01
CA SER A 58 7.41 -11.97 -1.64
C SER A 58 6.27 -11.90 -0.63
N SER A 59 5.51 -10.82 -0.69
CA SER A 59 4.50 -10.47 0.31
C SER A 59 3.28 -9.84 -0.36
N GLN A 60 2.17 -9.79 0.37
CA GLN A 60 0.94 -9.18 -0.10
C GLN A 60 0.28 -8.40 1.04
N VAL A 61 -0.03 -7.13 0.78
CA VAL A 61 -0.91 -6.32 1.63
C VAL A 61 -2.30 -6.34 1.00
N CYS A 62 -3.34 -6.55 1.80
CA CYS A 62 -4.71 -6.53 1.32
C CYS A 62 -5.49 -5.39 1.99
N LEU A 63 -6.07 -4.51 1.17
CA LEU A 63 -7.04 -3.51 1.63
C LEU A 63 -8.44 -4.00 1.25
N SER A 64 -9.28 -4.26 2.24
CA SER A 64 -10.65 -4.74 2.05
C SER A 64 -11.65 -3.68 2.49
N PHE A 65 -12.73 -3.52 1.73
CA PHE A 65 -13.91 -2.74 2.10
C PHE A 65 -15.09 -3.67 2.35
N PHE A 66 -15.86 -3.40 3.41
CA PHE A 66 -16.93 -4.29 3.83
C PHE A 66 -18.11 -3.56 4.48
N ASP A 67 -19.27 -4.22 4.47
CA ASP A 67 -20.41 -3.90 5.32
C ASP A 67 -20.49 -4.85 6.50
N GLU A 68 -21.05 -4.38 7.60
CA GLU A 68 -21.38 -5.20 8.76
C GLU A 68 -22.86 -5.54 8.74
N LYS A 69 -23.18 -6.83 8.62
CA LYS A 69 -24.54 -7.33 8.73
C LYS A 69 -24.75 -7.89 10.13
N ASN A 70 -25.56 -7.19 10.92
CA ASN A 70 -26.06 -7.73 12.18
C ASN A 70 -27.01 -8.89 11.87
N LYS A 71 -26.66 -10.10 12.32
CA LYS A 71 -27.63 -11.20 12.33
C LYS A 71 -28.69 -10.90 13.39
N LEU A 72 -29.93 -11.31 13.11
CA LEU A 72 -31.02 -11.28 14.10
C LEU A 72 -30.53 -11.88 15.43
N PRO A 73 -31.06 -11.43 16.59
CA PRO A 73 -30.67 -11.97 17.89
C PRO A 73 -30.93 -13.48 17.90
N SER A 74 -29.88 -14.25 17.63
CA SER A 74 -29.90 -15.70 17.80
C SER A 74 -29.52 -15.94 19.24
N TRP A 75 -30.23 -16.86 19.89
CA TRP A 75 -29.99 -17.32 21.26
C TRP A 75 -28.55 -17.82 21.56
N PHE A 76 -27.64 -17.81 20.57
CA PHE A 76 -26.20 -18.09 20.68
C PHE A 76 -25.28 -16.86 20.48
N GLY A 77 -25.81 -15.64 20.61
CA GLY A 77 -25.02 -14.41 20.63
C GLY A 77 -25.05 -13.62 19.32
N ASN A 78 -24.80 -12.31 19.45
CA ASN A 78 -24.72 -11.39 18.32
C ASN A 78 -23.41 -11.62 17.57
N LYS A 79 -23.43 -12.39 16.48
CA LYS A 79 -22.30 -12.49 15.56
C LYS A 79 -22.51 -11.53 14.40
N THR A 80 -21.80 -10.40 14.43
CA THR A 80 -21.70 -9.48 13.29
C THR A 80 -20.89 -10.16 12.18
N GLU A 81 -21.45 -10.21 10.98
CA GLU A 81 -20.80 -10.76 9.80
C GLU A 81 -20.29 -9.63 8.90
N ARG A 82 -19.01 -9.70 8.50
CA ARG A 82 -18.43 -8.79 7.50
C ARG A 82 -18.71 -9.30 6.10
N ILE A 83 -19.32 -8.47 5.26
CA ILE A 83 -19.57 -8.74 3.85
C ILE A 83 -18.62 -7.88 3.04
N TYR A 84 -17.56 -8.51 2.53
CA TYR A 84 -16.55 -7.83 1.72
C TYR A 84 -17.08 -7.60 0.30
N TRP A 85 -17.24 -6.33 -0.07
CA TRP A 85 -17.72 -5.95 -1.40
C TRP A 85 -16.57 -5.53 -2.33
N GLU A 86 -15.38 -5.22 -1.80
CA GLU A 86 -14.19 -4.93 -2.60
C GLU A 86 -12.89 -5.28 -1.87
N GLN A 87 -11.92 -5.82 -2.59
CA GLN A 87 -10.60 -6.15 -2.06
C GLN A 87 -9.48 -5.79 -3.05
N TRP A 88 -8.46 -5.11 -2.55
CA TRP A 88 -7.27 -4.70 -3.29
C TRP A 88 -6.05 -5.47 -2.78
N PHE A 89 -5.50 -6.34 -3.62
CA PHE A 89 -4.33 -7.13 -3.31
C PHE A 89 -3.07 -6.47 -3.87
N ILE A 90 -2.23 -5.94 -2.99
CA ILE A 90 -0.99 -5.22 -3.32
C ILE A 90 0.19 -6.18 -3.12
N ASN A 91 0.69 -6.74 -4.20
CA ASN A 91 1.82 -7.67 -4.18
C ASN A 91 3.14 -6.90 -4.14
N LEU A 92 4.01 -7.22 -3.18
CA LEU A 92 5.25 -6.52 -2.92
C LEU A 92 6.41 -7.51 -2.80
N HIS A 93 7.51 -7.24 -3.49
CA HIS A 93 8.75 -7.96 -3.36
C HIS A 93 9.87 -7.00 -2.96
N VAL A 94 10.19 -6.97 -1.66
CA VAL A 94 11.19 -6.05 -1.10
C VAL A 94 12.55 -6.74 -1.06
N ILE A 95 13.49 -6.22 -1.84
CA ILE A 95 14.85 -6.75 -1.96
C ILE A 95 15.75 -6.00 -0.97
N SER A 96 16.35 -6.73 -0.04
CA SER A 96 17.38 -6.19 0.86
C SER A 96 18.76 -6.48 0.27
N PRO A 97 19.56 -5.45 -0.08
CA PRO A 97 20.91 -5.67 -0.58
C PRO A 97 21.74 -6.40 0.48
N LYS A 98 22.35 -7.52 0.10
CA LYS A 98 23.23 -8.28 0.99
C LYS A 98 24.33 -7.35 1.50
N ARG A 99 24.44 -7.18 2.83
CA ARG A 99 25.63 -6.58 3.45
C ARG A 99 26.81 -7.49 3.14
N HIS A 100 27.62 -7.16 2.13
CA HIS A 100 28.85 -7.90 1.88
C HIS A 100 29.74 -7.79 3.14
N SER A 101 29.88 -8.91 3.85
CA SER A 101 30.93 -9.07 4.85
C SER A 101 32.26 -8.88 4.14
N LYS A 102 33.02 -7.88 4.57
CA LYS A 102 34.30 -7.49 3.99
C LYS A 102 35.26 -8.69 4.04
N SER A 103 35.64 -9.24 2.88
CA SER A 103 36.90 -9.97 2.74
C SER A 103 37.82 -9.20 1.81
N HIS A 104 39.08 -9.12 2.23
CA HIS A 104 40.14 -8.29 1.67
C HIS A 104 40.43 -8.63 0.20
N SER A 105 40.29 -7.64 -0.69
CA SER A 105 41.06 -7.58 -1.94
C SER A 105 40.99 -6.16 -2.51
N SER A 106 41.98 -5.36 -2.14
CA SER A 106 42.27 -4.05 -2.72
C SER A 106 42.87 -4.22 -4.12
N LYS A 107 42.10 -3.94 -5.18
CA LYS A 107 42.51 -3.38 -6.50
C LYS A 107 41.37 -3.47 -7.54
N ALA A 108 40.26 -2.76 -7.33
CA ALA A 108 39.22 -2.53 -8.36
C ALA A 108 38.28 -1.36 -8.00
N LEU A 109 38.80 -0.24 -7.46
CA LEU A 109 37.92 0.73 -6.77
C LEU A 109 37.31 1.83 -7.65
N THR A 110 37.73 2.01 -8.91
CA THR A 110 37.28 3.16 -9.72
C THR A 110 36.14 2.83 -10.70
N ASN A 111 36.04 1.59 -11.18
CA ASN A 111 35.00 1.19 -12.15
C ASN A 111 33.74 0.58 -11.49
N ILE A 112 33.86 0.08 -10.27
CA ILE A 112 32.74 -0.49 -9.50
C ILE A 112 31.80 0.61 -8.98
N GLY A 113 32.34 1.78 -8.62
CA GLY A 113 31.54 2.90 -8.12
C GLY A 113 30.59 3.49 -9.15
N GLY A 114 31.03 3.61 -10.41
CA GLY A 114 30.21 4.08 -11.52
C GLY A 114 29.08 3.10 -11.87
N GLN A 115 29.41 1.81 -12.03
CA GLN A 115 28.42 0.77 -12.33
C GLN A 115 27.40 0.58 -11.20
N ALA A 116 27.83 0.58 -9.93
CA ALA A 116 26.90 0.43 -8.81
C ALA A 116 25.96 1.64 -8.66
N LEU A 117 26.45 2.85 -8.95
CA LEU A 117 25.65 4.07 -8.94
C LEU A 117 24.63 4.07 -10.09
N GLU A 118 25.06 3.70 -11.30
CA GLU A 118 24.22 3.60 -12.50
C GLU A 118 23.17 2.48 -12.39
N GLU A 119 23.53 1.33 -11.82
CA GLU A 119 22.59 0.25 -11.51
C GLU A 119 21.58 0.70 -10.43
N SER A 120 22.03 1.48 -9.44
CA SER A 120 21.14 2.04 -8.42
C SER A 120 20.17 3.07 -9.01
N SER A 121 20.62 3.95 -9.90
CA SER A 121 19.76 4.95 -10.56
C SER A 121 18.76 4.28 -11.50
N SER A 122 19.21 3.28 -12.27
CA SER A 122 18.34 2.51 -13.18
C SER A 122 17.26 1.75 -12.43
N ARG A 123 17.61 1.09 -11.31
CA ARG A 123 16.63 0.42 -10.44
C ARG A 123 15.62 1.40 -9.82
N ARG A 124 16.08 2.59 -9.43
CA ARG A 124 15.19 3.63 -8.89
C ARG A 124 14.20 4.13 -9.95
N ALA A 125 14.67 4.43 -11.16
CA ALA A 125 13.82 4.87 -12.26
C ALA A 125 12.80 3.79 -12.70
N ALA A 126 13.21 2.51 -12.71
CA ALA A 126 12.30 1.41 -13.00
C ALA A 126 11.23 1.24 -11.90
N LEU A 127 11.61 1.39 -10.63
CA LEU A 127 10.67 1.35 -9.51
C LEU A 127 9.69 2.53 -9.58
N GLU A 128 10.16 3.74 -9.87
CA GLU A 128 9.31 4.92 -10.06
C GLU A 128 8.27 4.70 -11.17
N SER A 129 8.73 4.26 -12.34
CA SER A 129 7.85 3.91 -13.47
C SER A 129 6.80 2.86 -13.09
N SER A 130 7.21 1.82 -12.36
CA SER A 130 6.30 0.77 -11.88
C SER A 130 5.26 1.31 -10.89
N ILE A 131 5.65 2.22 -10.00
CA ILE A 131 4.71 2.86 -9.07
C ILE A 131 3.72 3.74 -9.85
N HIS A 132 4.16 4.54 -10.81
CA HIS A 132 3.27 5.32 -11.68
C HIS A 132 2.24 4.44 -12.37
N GLU A 133 2.66 3.31 -12.94
CA GLU A 133 1.76 2.36 -13.58
C GLU A 133 0.71 1.82 -12.59
N VAL A 134 1.13 1.42 -11.39
CA VAL A 134 0.21 0.96 -10.34
C VAL A 134 -0.79 2.04 -9.94
N LEU A 135 -0.35 3.30 -9.80
CA LEU A 135 -1.24 4.42 -9.49
C LEU A 135 -2.28 4.63 -10.60
N PHE A 136 -1.88 4.52 -11.87
CA PHE A 136 -2.80 4.62 -13.01
C PHE A 136 -3.77 3.44 -13.06
N GLN A 137 -3.30 2.22 -12.79
CA GLN A 137 -4.15 1.03 -12.69
C GLN A 137 -5.22 1.20 -11.60
N ILE A 138 -4.87 1.77 -10.44
CA ILE A 138 -5.84 2.08 -9.38
C ILE A 138 -6.93 3.02 -9.91
N ILE A 139 -6.56 4.11 -10.58
CA ILE A 139 -7.52 5.06 -11.15
C ILE A 139 -8.47 4.35 -12.14
N ASN A 140 -7.94 3.53 -13.04
CA ASN A 140 -8.75 2.82 -14.03
C ASN A 140 -9.69 1.81 -13.37
N PHE A 141 -9.17 0.93 -12.50
CA PHE A 141 -10.00 -0.07 -11.81
C PHE A 141 -11.05 0.59 -10.92
N ALA A 142 -10.69 1.69 -10.25
CA ALA A 142 -11.62 2.45 -9.44
C ALA A 142 -12.75 3.07 -10.28
N ASN A 143 -12.46 3.42 -11.52
CA ASN A 143 -13.41 4.05 -12.43
C ASN A 143 -14.30 3.06 -13.19
N GLU A 144 -13.76 1.91 -13.59
CA GLU A 144 -14.44 0.89 -14.40
C GLU A 144 -15.32 -0.05 -13.57
N LYS A 145 -14.92 -0.36 -12.33
CA LYS A 145 -15.64 -1.30 -11.46
C LYS A 145 -16.34 -0.55 -10.35
N LYS A 146 -17.65 -0.31 -10.53
CA LYS A 146 -18.47 0.47 -9.59
C LYS A 146 -19.78 -0.19 -9.19
N ASP A 147 -20.25 -1.19 -9.93
CA ASP A 147 -21.57 -1.81 -9.70
C ASP A 147 -21.71 -2.49 -8.34
N HIS A 148 -20.58 -2.84 -7.72
CA HIS A 148 -20.51 -3.48 -6.42
C HIS A 148 -20.40 -2.49 -5.25
N ILE A 149 -20.28 -1.18 -5.52
CA ILE A 149 -20.13 -0.16 -4.48
C ILE A 149 -21.48 0.05 -3.77
N PRO A 150 -21.55 -0.08 -2.43
CA PRO A 150 -22.80 0.11 -1.70
C PRO A 150 -23.21 1.59 -1.67
N PRO A 151 -24.44 1.91 -1.21
CA PRO A 151 -24.90 3.28 -1.04
C PRO A 151 -23.90 4.13 -0.26
N ILE A 152 -23.71 5.38 -0.69
CA ILE A 152 -22.71 6.30 -0.12
C ILE A 152 -23.05 6.54 1.37
N PRO A 153 -22.13 6.24 2.31
CA PRO A 153 -22.34 6.51 3.72
C PRO A 153 -21.95 7.95 4.06
N ASP A 154 -22.43 8.44 5.21
CA ASP A 154 -22.02 9.74 5.78
C ASP A 154 -20.57 9.75 6.29
N ARG A 155 -19.94 8.58 6.35
CA ARG A 155 -18.57 8.35 6.80
C ARG A 155 -17.79 7.54 5.76
N ILE A 156 -16.49 7.39 5.96
CA ILE A 156 -15.70 6.46 5.13
C ILE A 156 -16.23 5.03 5.28
N PHE A 157 -16.13 4.23 4.22
CA PHE A 157 -16.53 2.83 4.25
C PHE A 157 -15.76 2.05 5.33
N ASN A 158 -16.40 1.04 5.93
CA ASN A 158 -15.67 0.16 6.83
C ASN A 158 -14.60 -0.57 6.02
N HIS A 159 -13.40 -0.63 6.57
CA HIS A 159 -12.23 -1.14 5.88
C HIS A 159 -11.29 -1.87 6.82
N GLU A 160 -10.40 -2.66 6.23
CA GLU A 160 -9.35 -3.37 6.94
C GLU A 160 -8.11 -3.47 6.05
N ILE A 161 -6.97 -3.03 6.60
CA ILE A 161 -5.65 -3.28 6.01
C ILE A 161 -5.05 -4.51 6.70
N SER A 162 -4.92 -5.58 5.92
CA SER A 162 -4.27 -6.83 6.33
C SER A 162 -2.84 -6.89 5.80
N ILE A 163 -1.90 -7.16 6.71
CA ILE A 163 -0.49 -7.40 6.38
C ILE A 163 -0.18 -8.90 6.48
N PRO A 164 0.91 -9.39 5.85
CA PRO A 164 1.38 -10.75 6.04
C PRO A 164 1.63 -11.06 7.53
N ARG A 165 1.37 -12.32 7.91
CA ARG A 165 1.69 -12.84 9.25
C ARG A 165 3.14 -13.30 9.35
#